data_AF-A0A3R6UZG7-F1
#
_entry.id   AF-A0A3R6UZG7-F1
#
_cell.length_a   1.000
_cell.length_b   1.000
_cell.length_c   1.000
_cell.angle_alpha   90.00
_cell.angle_beta   90.00
_cell.angle_gamma   90.00
#
_symmetry.space_group_name_H-M   'P 1'
#
loop_
_entity.id
_entity.type
_entity.pdbx_description
1 polymer ?
#
loop_
_entity_poly.entity_id
_entity_poly.type
_entity_poly.pdbx_seq_one_letter_code
_entity_poly.pdbx_strand_id
1 'polypeptide(L)'
;MTEAAEAKKDGRHERRKDTAGVKWDCERMRGGGMPMCGRYYLNGETVREIGELLALWNRRAGGKDCSNTGGETSGWEKERGLWKKRGREILKAAAETGRKAQMEAGEEFCPGRTAPVLVWNGEEFAVEEKRWGFSGREKNRLLFNARAETAMKKPSFRGCMEARRCLALASCFYEWNLAGERFTFTGPAGESLLLAGCYQAGEERDEFAILTVGADQTMLPVHERMPLIIEKSRAWEWLKDGRKTAGFLEGPFPEIEKKTEYEQLSFSFLQ
;
A
#
# COMPACT_ATOMS: atom_id res chain seq x y z
N MET A 1 -53.46 26.77 -31.53
CA MET A 1 -52.99 25.37 -31.54
C MET A 1 -51.48 25.41 -31.44
N THR A 2 -50.97 25.13 -30.26
CA THR A 2 -49.56 25.17 -29.86
C THR A 2 -48.95 23.78 -30.04
N GLU A 3 -47.92 23.65 -30.88
CA GLU A 3 -47.12 22.43 -30.98
C GLU A 3 -45.76 22.64 -30.31
N ALA A 4 -45.50 21.79 -29.31
CA ALA A 4 -44.25 21.69 -28.59
C ALA A 4 -43.27 20.79 -29.36
N ALA A 5 -42.04 21.26 -29.56
CA ALA A 5 -40.95 20.46 -30.08
C ALA A 5 -40.06 19.98 -28.91
N GLU A 6 -40.07 18.67 -28.66
CA GLU A 6 -39.15 17.99 -27.74
C GLU A 6 -37.75 17.91 -28.36
N ALA A 7 -36.76 18.49 -27.69
CA ALA A 7 -35.35 18.32 -28.01
C ALA A 7 -34.76 17.13 -27.23
N LYS A 8 -34.51 16.00 -27.92
CA LYS A 8 -33.69 14.90 -27.40
C LYS A 8 -32.21 15.34 -27.36
N LYS A 9 -31.65 15.50 -26.16
CA LYS A 9 -30.20 15.62 -25.95
C LYS A 9 -29.57 14.23 -25.94
N ASP A 10 -28.85 13.90 -27.01
CA ASP A 10 -27.95 12.75 -27.06
C ASP A 10 -26.74 12.99 -26.14
N GLY A 11 -26.73 12.30 -24.99
CA GLY A 11 -25.61 12.28 -24.06
C GLY A 11 -24.47 11.41 -24.59
N ARG A 12 -23.58 12.00 -25.39
CA ARG A 12 -22.32 11.35 -25.78
C ARG A 12 -21.32 11.46 -24.61
N HIS A 13 -21.37 10.49 -23.70
CA HIS A 13 -20.37 10.30 -22.65
C HIS A 13 -19.05 9.87 -23.29
N GLU A 14 -18.02 10.71 -23.15
CA GLU A 14 -16.70 10.47 -23.72
C GLU A 14 -16.00 9.38 -22.89
N ARG A 15 -16.02 8.14 -23.41
CA ARG A 15 -15.32 6.99 -22.85
C ARG A 15 -13.80 7.20 -22.97
N ARG A 16 -13.15 7.62 -21.89
CA ARG A 16 -11.70 7.44 -21.75
C ARG A 16 -11.39 5.94 -21.69
N LYS A 17 -10.64 5.47 -22.69
CA LYS A 17 -10.11 4.11 -22.75
C LYS A 17 -8.80 4.08 -21.96
N ASP A 18 -8.86 3.60 -20.73
CA ASP A 18 -7.65 3.22 -20.00
C ASP A 18 -7.22 1.82 -20.44
N THR A 19 -6.02 1.76 -20.99
CA THR A 19 -5.39 0.56 -21.55
C THR A 19 -4.98 -0.43 -20.46
N ALA A 20 -5.49 -1.66 -20.57
CA ALA A 20 -4.96 -2.91 -19.99
C ALA A 20 -4.66 -2.92 -18.48
N GLY A 21 -5.70 -2.73 -17.67
CA GLY A 21 -5.78 -3.19 -16.28
C GLY A 21 -7.07 -4.00 -16.11
N VAL A 22 -7.05 -5.04 -15.29
CA VAL A 22 -8.24 -5.85 -14.96
C VAL A 22 -9.40 -4.91 -14.63
N LYS A 23 -10.48 -5.01 -15.40
CA LYS A 23 -11.67 -4.17 -15.27
C LYS A 23 -12.46 -4.67 -14.05
N TRP A 24 -12.38 -3.94 -12.95
CA TRP A 24 -13.18 -4.23 -11.76
C TRP A 24 -14.56 -3.62 -11.95
N ASP A 25 -15.55 -4.48 -12.11
CA ASP A 25 -16.94 -4.09 -12.31
C ASP A 25 -17.63 -3.97 -10.94
N CYS A 26 -17.80 -2.74 -10.44
CA CYS A 26 -18.43 -2.46 -9.15
C CYS A 26 -19.85 -3.06 -9.03
N GLU A 27 -20.53 -3.30 -10.16
CA GLU A 27 -21.91 -3.81 -10.18
C GLU A 27 -22.03 -5.30 -9.78
N ARG A 28 -20.94 -6.08 -9.81
CA ARG A 28 -20.98 -7.54 -9.61
C ARG A 28 -20.94 -8.00 -8.13
N MET A 29 -20.97 -7.08 -7.17
CA MET A 29 -20.67 -7.37 -5.74
C MET A 29 -21.86 -7.23 -4.77
N ARG A 30 -23.08 -7.56 -5.19
CA ARG A 30 -24.24 -7.62 -4.26
C ARG A 30 -24.29 -8.98 -3.55
N GLY A 31 -23.71 -9.07 -2.34
CA GLY A 31 -23.90 -10.24 -1.48
C GLY A 31 -22.89 -10.46 -0.34
N GLY A 32 -21.80 -9.70 -0.30
CA GLY A 32 -20.84 -9.68 0.81
C GLY A 32 -20.23 -8.28 0.91
N GLY A 33 -19.82 -7.86 2.11
CA GLY A 33 -19.22 -6.54 2.32
C GLY A 33 -18.12 -6.24 1.29
N MET A 34 -18.00 -4.96 0.88
CA MET A 34 -17.00 -4.56 -0.10
C MET A 34 -15.61 -4.96 0.38
N PRO A 35 -14.76 -5.56 -0.47
CA PRO A 35 -13.36 -5.73 -0.15
C PRO A 35 -12.67 -4.36 -0.21
N MET A 36 -11.80 -4.08 0.75
CA MET A 36 -10.98 -2.86 0.68
C MET A 36 -10.23 -2.77 -0.65
N CYS A 37 -10.14 -1.56 -1.18
CA CYS A 37 -9.38 -1.28 -2.37
C CYS A 37 -7.89 -1.56 -2.11
N GLY A 38 -7.30 -2.37 -3.00
CA GLY A 38 -5.89 -2.75 -2.92
C GLY A 38 -4.98 -1.76 -3.64
N ARG A 39 -5.08 -0.46 -3.38
CA ARG A 39 -4.22 0.54 -4.04
C ARG A 39 -3.41 1.32 -3.01
N TYR A 40 -2.09 1.30 -3.17
CA TYR A 40 -1.19 2.19 -2.43
C TYR A 40 -0.19 2.83 -3.38
N TYR A 41 0.42 3.90 -2.89
CA TYR A 41 1.23 4.78 -3.71
C TYR A 41 2.62 5.01 -3.12
N LEU A 42 3.60 5.27 -3.97
CA LEU A 42 4.96 5.64 -3.56
C LEU A 42 5.41 6.91 -4.27
N ASN A 43 5.58 8.00 -3.54
CA ASN A 43 6.22 9.19 -4.07
C ASN A 43 7.75 9.15 -3.84
N GLY A 44 8.47 10.12 -4.41
CA GLY A 44 9.93 10.14 -4.30
C GLY A 44 10.47 10.40 -2.89
N GLU A 45 9.70 11.08 -2.03
CA GLU A 45 10.07 11.27 -0.62
C GLU A 45 9.99 9.96 0.14
N THR A 46 8.93 9.18 -0.10
CA THR A 46 8.77 7.83 0.45
C THR A 46 9.88 6.90 -0.01
N VAL A 47 10.31 6.99 -1.28
CA VAL A 47 11.46 6.21 -1.77
C VAL A 47 12.77 6.59 -1.07
N ARG A 48 12.98 7.88 -0.77
CA ARG A 48 14.15 8.31 0.03
C ARG A 48 14.09 7.74 1.44
N GLU A 49 12.91 7.79 2.06
CA GLU A 49 12.68 7.28 3.41
C GLU A 49 12.94 5.77 3.52
N ILE A 50 12.58 4.97 2.51
CA ILE A 50 12.95 3.54 2.43
C ILE A 50 14.46 3.37 2.66
N GLY A 51 15.28 4.14 1.94
CA GLY A 51 16.73 4.05 2.05
C GLY A 51 17.27 4.43 3.44
N GLU A 52 16.61 5.35 4.14
CA GLU A 52 16.97 5.78 5.49
C GLU A 52 16.60 4.74 6.55
N LEU A 53 15.40 4.18 6.44
CA LEU A 53 14.91 3.10 7.30
C LEU A 53 15.79 1.86 7.17
N LEU A 54 16.08 1.41 5.95
CA LEU A 54 16.94 0.25 5.72
C LEU A 54 18.35 0.47 6.29
N ALA A 55 18.94 1.64 6.07
CA ALA A 55 20.26 1.96 6.62
C ALA A 55 20.25 1.93 8.16
N LEU A 56 19.19 2.46 8.79
CA LEU A 56 19.02 2.44 10.24
C LEU A 56 18.87 1.00 10.77
N TRP A 57 18.01 0.21 10.16
CA TRP A 57 17.73 -1.15 10.60
C TRP A 57 18.94 -2.09 10.40
N ASN A 58 19.69 -1.94 9.30
CA ASN A 58 20.91 -2.72 9.06
C ASN A 58 22.03 -2.40 10.05
N ARG A 59 22.22 -1.12 10.41
CA ARG A 59 23.14 -0.75 11.51
C ARG A 59 22.72 -1.43 12.82
N ARG A 60 21.42 -1.43 13.13
CA ARG A 60 20.88 -2.06 14.34
C ARG A 60 21.04 -3.59 14.34
N ALA A 61 20.94 -4.24 13.20
CA ALA A 61 21.07 -5.69 13.09
C ALA A 61 22.50 -6.21 13.28
N GLY A 62 23.48 -5.32 13.49
CA GLY A 62 24.89 -5.68 13.56
C GLY A 62 25.57 -5.74 12.19
N GLY A 63 25.02 -5.05 11.19
CA GLY A 63 25.73 -4.81 9.94
C GLY A 63 27.08 -4.19 10.27
N LYS A 64 28.18 -4.86 9.86
CA LYS A 64 29.54 -4.35 10.04
C LYS A 64 29.56 -2.89 9.58
N ASP A 65 30.04 -1.99 10.44
CA ASP A 65 30.42 -0.66 10.01
C ASP A 65 31.38 -0.82 8.83
N CYS A 66 30.92 -0.53 7.62
CA CYS A 66 31.73 -0.54 6.41
C CYS A 66 32.70 0.66 6.35
N SER A 67 32.75 1.49 7.40
CA SER A 67 33.87 2.40 7.61
C SER A 67 35.08 1.60 8.12
N ASN A 68 35.81 1.00 7.18
CA ASN A 68 37.25 0.69 7.21
C ASN A 68 37.62 -0.73 6.72
N THR A 69 37.08 -1.16 5.59
CA THR A 69 37.72 -2.20 4.76
C THR A 69 37.75 -1.73 3.32
N GLY A 70 38.95 -1.47 2.79
CA GLY A 70 39.19 -1.14 1.38
C GLY A 70 38.98 -2.34 0.45
N GLY A 71 37.75 -2.85 0.39
CA GLY A 71 37.33 -3.93 -0.48
C GLY A 71 35.89 -3.72 -0.93
N GLU A 72 35.66 -3.92 -2.22
CA GLU A 72 34.39 -3.91 -2.98
C GLU A 72 33.14 -3.42 -2.24
N THR A 73 32.59 -2.30 -2.73
CA THR A 73 31.31 -1.74 -2.27
C THR A 73 30.27 -2.84 -2.12
N SER A 74 29.84 -3.06 -0.87
CA SER A 74 28.84 -4.07 -0.51
C SER A 74 27.63 -3.99 -1.45
N GLY A 75 26.98 -5.12 -1.76
CA GLY A 75 25.81 -5.16 -2.65
C GLY A 75 24.76 -4.11 -2.30
N TRP A 76 24.58 -3.86 -1.00
CA TRP A 76 23.78 -2.77 -0.44
C TRP A 76 24.17 -1.37 -0.95
N GLU A 77 25.45 -0.98 -1.02
CA GLU A 77 25.82 0.36 -1.47
C GLU A 77 25.41 0.61 -2.94
N LYS A 78 25.48 -0.44 -3.77
CA LYS A 78 24.99 -0.41 -5.15
C LYS A 78 23.47 -0.30 -5.19
N GLU A 79 22.78 -1.12 -4.41
CA GLU A 79 21.31 -1.13 -4.33
C GLU A 79 20.73 0.16 -3.75
N ARG A 80 21.37 0.73 -2.72
CA ARG A 80 21.09 2.07 -2.19
C ARG A 80 21.22 3.14 -3.26
N GLY A 81 22.26 3.04 -4.09
CA GLY A 81 22.48 3.92 -5.22
C GLY A 81 21.34 3.85 -6.24
N LEU A 82 20.89 2.63 -6.56
CA LEU A 82 19.77 2.37 -7.48
C LEU A 82 18.45 2.94 -6.95
N TRP A 83 18.10 2.68 -5.68
CA TRP A 83 16.86 3.20 -5.09
C TRP A 83 16.87 4.72 -4.94
N LYS A 84 18.01 5.32 -4.57
CA LYS A 84 18.17 6.79 -4.60
C LYS A 84 18.02 7.35 -6.02
N LYS A 85 18.51 6.63 -7.04
CA LYS A 85 18.35 7.03 -8.44
C LYS A 85 16.88 6.92 -8.88
N ARG A 86 16.20 5.82 -8.59
CA ARG A 86 14.77 5.62 -8.86
C ARG A 86 13.92 6.70 -8.20
N GLY A 87 14.21 7.04 -6.93
CA GLY A 87 13.53 8.15 -6.24
C GLY A 87 13.71 9.50 -6.95
N ARG A 88 14.94 9.83 -7.39
CA ARG A 88 15.20 11.04 -8.19
C ARG A 88 14.50 11.02 -9.55
N GLU A 89 14.46 9.88 -10.22
CA GLU A 89 13.77 9.71 -11.51
C GLU A 89 12.26 9.92 -11.36
N ILE A 90 11.64 9.34 -10.33
CA ILE A 90 10.22 9.55 -10.00
C ILE A 90 9.95 11.05 -9.74
N LEU A 91 10.78 11.72 -8.93
CA LEU A 91 10.63 13.17 -8.67
C LEU A 91 10.80 14.01 -9.93
N LYS A 92 11.78 13.69 -10.78
CA LYS A 92 12.07 14.41 -12.02
C LYS A 92 10.92 14.28 -13.03
N ALA A 93 10.46 13.05 -13.27
CA ALA A 93 9.33 12.79 -14.17
C ALA A 93 8.06 13.54 -13.74
N ALA A 94 7.87 13.66 -12.42
CA ALA A 94 6.72 14.35 -11.88
C ALA A 94 6.81 15.88 -11.96
N ALA A 95 8.02 16.44 -11.83
CA ALA A 95 8.29 17.85 -12.06
C ALA A 95 8.13 18.26 -13.54
N GLU A 96 8.60 17.41 -14.48
CA GLU A 96 8.54 17.67 -15.93
C GLU A 96 7.12 17.62 -16.50
N THR A 97 6.22 16.83 -15.87
CA THR A 97 4.85 16.65 -16.35
C THR A 97 3.85 17.66 -15.76
N GLY A 98 4.28 18.59 -14.90
CA GLY A 98 3.43 19.65 -14.32
C GLY A 98 2.30 19.14 -13.42
N ARG A 99 2.31 17.85 -13.05
CA ARG A 99 1.24 17.16 -12.32
C ARG A 99 1.44 17.24 -10.80
N LYS A 100 1.51 18.46 -10.25
CA LYS A 100 1.68 18.69 -8.80
C LYS A 100 0.60 18.00 -7.94
N ALA A 101 -0.63 17.88 -8.46
CA ALA A 101 -1.73 17.18 -7.78
C ALA A 101 -1.64 15.64 -7.86
N GLN A 102 -1.06 15.06 -8.92
CA GLN A 102 -0.80 13.60 -8.98
C GLN A 102 0.49 13.22 -8.26
N MET A 103 1.36 14.19 -7.91
CA MET A 103 2.56 13.95 -7.09
C MET A 103 2.26 13.63 -5.64
N GLU A 104 1.13 14.10 -5.08
CA GLU A 104 0.65 13.59 -3.79
C GLU A 104 0.41 12.07 -3.86
N ALA A 105 0.17 11.54 -5.06
CA ALA A 105 -0.17 10.15 -5.32
C ALA A 105 0.96 9.28 -5.90
N GLY A 106 2.20 9.73 -6.12
CA GLY A 106 3.31 8.82 -6.46
C GLY A 106 3.10 7.77 -7.59
N GLU A 107 3.93 6.72 -7.62
CA GLU A 107 3.76 5.51 -8.43
C GLU A 107 2.67 4.61 -7.81
N GLU A 108 1.73 4.14 -8.61
CA GLU A 108 0.60 3.31 -8.17
C GLU A 108 0.93 1.81 -8.14
N PHE A 109 0.57 1.15 -7.05
CA PHE A 109 0.62 -0.31 -6.92
C PHE A 109 -0.78 -0.88 -6.70
N CYS A 110 -1.10 -1.96 -7.42
CA CYS A 110 -2.41 -2.61 -7.44
C CYS A 110 -2.27 -4.12 -7.28
N PRO A 111 -3.33 -4.86 -6.89
CA PRO A 111 -3.28 -6.30 -6.76
C PRO A 111 -3.04 -6.95 -8.13
N GLY A 112 -2.30 -8.04 -8.12
CA GLY A 112 -1.85 -8.79 -9.29
C GLY A 112 -0.60 -8.21 -9.95
N ARG A 113 -0.17 -7.00 -9.55
CA ARG A 113 1.05 -6.35 -10.06
C ARG A 113 2.24 -6.60 -9.15
N THR A 114 3.41 -6.35 -9.70
CA THR A 114 4.66 -6.30 -8.95
C THR A 114 4.73 -5.03 -8.13
N ALA A 115 5.13 -5.17 -6.86
CA ALA A 115 5.35 -4.04 -5.98
C ALA A 115 6.58 -4.26 -5.09
N PRO A 116 7.30 -3.18 -4.71
CA PRO A 116 8.40 -3.27 -3.78
C PRO A 116 7.89 -3.41 -2.34
N VAL A 117 8.52 -4.31 -1.60
CA VAL A 117 8.25 -4.50 -0.17
C VAL A 117 9.57 -4.60 0.59
N LEU A 118 9.57 -4.10 1.82
CA LEU A 118 10.69 -4.22 2.75
C LEU A 118 10.62 -5.59 3.42
N VAL A 119 11.76 -6.29 3.49
CA VAL A 119 11.86 -7.63 4.08
C VAL A 119 13.14 -7.75 4.90
N TRP A 120 13.17 -8.77 5.76
CA TRP A 120 14.41 -9.33 6.29
C TRP A 120 14.72 -10.61 5.52
N ASN A 121 15.83 -10.65 4.77
CA ASN A 121 16.16 -11.79 3.92
C ASN A 121 16.95 -12.91 4.63
N GLY A 122 17.28 -12.71 5.92
CA GLY A 122 18.14 -13.61 6.70
C GLY A 122 19.49 -13.00 7.06
N GLU A 123 19.95 -12.03 6.26
CA GLU A 123 21.26 -11.38 6.39
C GLU A 123 21.12 -9.87 6.62
N GLU A 124 20.22 -9.25 5.87
CA GLU A 124 19.96 -7.82 5.92
C GLU A 124 18.48 -7.47 5.70
N PHE A 125 18.12 -6.24 6.04
CA PHE A 125 16.90 -5.62 5.59
C PHE A 125 17.10 -5.08 4.18
N ALA A 126 16.21 -5.45 3.27
CA ALA A 126 16.31 -5.13 1.85
C ALA A 126 14.93 -4.73 1.28
N VAL A 127 14.95 -4.16 0.08
CA VAL A 127 13.75 -4.04 -0.76
C VAL A 127 13.73 -5.22 -1.71
N GLU A 128 12.64 -5.97 -1.72
CA GLU A 128 12.42 -7.01 -2.72
C GLU A 128 11.13 -6.73 -3.49
N GLU A 129 11.15 -7.02 -4.78
CA GLU A 129 9.92 -6.99 -5.55
C GLU A 129 9.14 -8.28 -5.31
N LYS A 130 7.86 -8.17 -4.92
CA LYS A 130 6.93 -9.31 -4.79
C LYS A 130 5.61 -9.05 -5.52
N ARG A 131 4.85 -10.10 -5.84
CA ARG A 131 3.57 -9.97 -6.56
C ARG A 131 2.47 -9.76 -5.55
N TRP A 132 1.68 -8.71 -5.70
CA TRP A 132 0.63 -8.46 -4.72
C TRP A 132 -0.54 -9.40 -4.96
N GLY A 133 -0.64 -10.41 -4.11
CA GLY A 133 -1.78 -11.30 -3.96
C GLY A 133 -1.41 -12.75 -4.24
N PHE A 134 -1.85 -13.63 -3.34
CA PHE A 134 -1.56 -15.05 -3.46
C PHE A 134 -2.45 -15.66 -4.53
N SER A 135 -1.85 -16.45 -5.40
CA SER A 135 -2.57 -17.28 -6.36
C SER A 135 -3.34 -18.36 -5.61
N GLY A 136 -4.67 -18.26 -5.66
CA GLY A 136 -5.57 -19.23 -5.03
C GLY A 136 -5.58 -20.58 -5.76
N ARG A 137 -6.05 -21.63 -5.08
CA ARG A 137 -6.30 -22.96 -5.69
C ARG A 137 -7.40 -22.93 -6.76
N GLU A 138 -8.30 -21.96 -6.66
CA GLU A 138 -9.34 -21.68 -7.66
C GLU A 138 -8.78 -20.73 -8.72
N LYS A 139 -8.98 -21.07 -9.99
CA LYS A 139 -8.58 -20.22 -11.12
C LYS A 139 -9.17 -18.81 -10.93
N ASN A 140 -8.32 -17.78 -11.05
CA ASN A 140 -8.65 -16.35 -10.96
C ASN A 140 -9.01 -15.79 -9.57
N ARG A 141 -8.83 -16.53 -8.47
CA ARG A 141 -9.00 -15.97 -7.13
C ARG A 141 -7.67 -15.49 -6.55
N LEU A 142 -7.53 -14.18 -6.38
CA LEU A 142 -6.36 -13.54 -5.81
C LEU A 142 -6.60 -13.19 -4.34
N LEU A 143 -5.80 -13.74 -3.43
CA LEU A 143 -5.84 -13.38 -2.01
C LEU A 143 -4.83 -12.26 -1.74
N PHE A 144 -5.23 -11.01 -1.96
CA PHE A 144 -4.36 -9.83 -1.80
C PHE A 144 -4.42 -9.17 -0.42
N ASN A 145 -5.49 -9.44 0.33
CA ASN A 145 -5.65 -9.02 1.72
C ASN A 145 -5.85 -10.23 2.65
N ALA A 146 -5.32 -10.14 3.86
CA ALA A 146 -5.49 -11.13 4.92
C ALA A 146 -6.01 -10.45 6.20
N ARG A 147 -7.03 -11.03 6.84
CA ARG A 147 -7.56 -10.51 8.12
C ARG A 147 -6.63 -10.92 9.25
N ALA A 148 -5.98 -9.96 9.91
CA ALA A 148 -4.98 -10.18 10.95
C ALA A 148 -5.50 -11.08 12.08
N GLU A 149 -6.78 -10.92 12.45
CA GLU A 149 -7.48 -11.68 13.51
C GLU A 149 -7.50 -13.19 13.25
N THR A 150 -7.37 -13.60 12.00
CA THR A 150 -7.44 -15.01 11.58
C THR A 150 -6.21 -15.49 10.81
N ALA A 151 -5.28 -14.60 10.43
CA ALA A 151 -4.14 -14.91 9.58
C ALA A 151 -3.25 -16.01 10.19
N MET A 152 -2.99 -15.94 11.50
CA MET A 152 -2.19 -16.95 12.23
C MET A 152 -2.86 -18.34 12.28
N LYS A 153 -4.18 -18.44 12.05
CA LYS A 153 -4.95 -19.68 12.14
C LYS A 153 -5.23 -20.30 10.76
N LYS A 154 -5.22 -19.49 9.70
CA LYS A 154 -5.56 -19.94 8.34
C LYS A 154 -4.36 -20.62 7.67
N PRO A 155 -4.52 -21.83 7.09
CA PRO A 155 -3.43 -22.53 6.41
C PRO A 155 -2.75 -21.70 5.31
N SER A 156 -3.52 -20.88 4.59
CA SER A 156 -3.00 -20.00 3.53
C SER A 156 -2.03 -18.92 4.01
N PHE A 157 -2.05 -18.56 5.30
CA PHE A 157 -1.27 -17.45 5.83
C PHE A 157 -0.38 -17.82 7.02
N ARG A 158 -0.68 -18.91 7.74
CA ARG A 158 0.03 -19.24 8.99
C ARG A 158 1.55 -19.33 8.80
N GLY A 159 2.01 -20.06 7.78
CA GLY A 159 3.46 -20.24 7.54
C GLY A 159 4.18 -18.93 7.22
N CYS A 160 3.56 -18.03 6.45
CA CYS A 160 4.17 -16.74 6.14
C CYS A 160 4.11 -15.76 7.31
N MET A 161 3.07 -15.81 8.14
CA MET A 161 3.03 -15.01 9.36
C MET A 161 4.13 -15.39 10.36
N GLU A 162 4.55 -16.66 10.39
CA GLU A 162 5.62 -17.17 11.26
C GLU A 162 7.03 -16.82 10.74
N ALA A 163 7.26 -16.82 9.41
CA ALA A 163 8.62 -16.71 8.86
C ALA A 163 8.84 -15.68 7.74
N ARG A 164 7.78 -15.24 7.05
CA ARG A 164 7.87 -14.46 5.80
C ARG A 164 6.97 -13.23 5.86
N ARG A 165 7.38 -12.26 6.66
CA ARG A 165 6.69 -10.97 6.84
C ARG A 165 7.36 -9.91 5.98
N CYS A 166 6.56 -8.97 5.50
CA CYS A 166 7.03 -7.84 4.72
C CYS A 166 6.32 -6.55 5.15
N LEU A 167 6.82 -5.41 4.68
CA LEU A 167 6.17 -4.12 4.81
C LEU A 167 6.08 -3.43 3.46
N ALA A 168 4.90 -2.97 3.09
CA ALA A 168 4.76 -2.03 1.98
C ALA A 168 4.80 -0.62 2.58
N LEU A 169 5.86 0.14 2.30
CA LEU A 169 5.84 1.57 2.61
C LEU A 169 4.96 2.26 1.57
N ALA A 170 4.07 3.14 2.01
CA ALA A 170 3.13 3.85 1.16
C ALA A 170 3.13 5.33 1.52
N SER A 171 3.18 6.23 0.52
CA SER A 171 2.92 7.65 0.74
C SER A 171 1.47 7.87 1.17
N CYS A 172 0.55 7.11 0.57
CA CYS A 172 -0.86 7.08 0.89
C CYS A 172 -1.51 5.79 0.36
N PHE A 173 -2.73 5.51 0.81
CA PHE A 173 -3.63 4.55 0.16
C PHE A 173 -5.00 5.19 -0.05
N TYR A 174 -5.75 4.66 -1.02
CA TYR A 174 -7.09 5.14 -1.33
C TYR A 174 -8.15 4.12 -0.98
N GLU A 175 -9.29 4.61 -0.52
CA GLU A 175 -10.48 3.80 -0.35
C GLU A 175 -11.72 4.54 -0.84
N TRP A 176 -12.71 3.78 -1.29
CA TRP A 176 -13.98 4.32 -1.75
C TRP A 176 -15.07 3.96 -0.75
N ASN A 177 -15.91 4.93 -0.41
CA ASN A 177 -17.11 4.63 0.37
C ASN A 177 -18.19 3.96 -0.51
N LEU A 178 -19.31 3.59 0.11
CA LEU A 178 -20.45 2.98 -0.60
C LEU A 178 -21.08 3.89 -1.67
N ALA A 179 -20.90 5.21 -1.55
CA ALA A 179 -21.35 6.17 -2.55
C ALA A 179 -20.39 6.30 -3.75
N GLY A 180 -19.26 5.58 -3.74
CA GLY A 180 -18.23 5.66 -4.77
C GLY A 180 -17.34 6.89 -4.66
N GLU A 181 -17.37 7.59 -3.53
CA GLU A 181 -16.51 8.73 -3.25
C GLU A 181 -15.12 8.24 -2.81
N ARG A 182 -14.06 8.79 -3.40
CA ARG A 182 -12.68 8.42 -3.10
C ARG A 182 -12.15 9.23 -1.92
N PHE A 183 -11.53 8.54 -0.97
CA PHE A 183 -10.82 9.11 0.17
C PHE A 183 -9.35 8.73 0.12
N THR A 184 -8.51 9.67 0.54
CA THR A 184 -7.06 9.50 0.66
C THR A 184 -6.70 9.36 2.13
N PHE A 185 -5.88 8.36 2.45
CA PHE A 185 -5.39 8.13 3.79
C PHE A 185 -3.86 8.24 3.85
N THR A 186 -3.37 9.02 4.82
CA THR A 186 -1.95 9.23 5.11
C THR A 186 -1.68 9.06 6.61
N GLY A 187 -0.41 9.05 7.00
CA GLY A 187 -0.06 9.31 8.40
C GLY A 187 -0.29 10.78 8.78
N PRO A 188 -0.10 11.12 10.06
CA PRO A 188 -0.19 12.50 10.55
C PRO A 188 0.69 13.44 9.73
N ALA A 189 0.20 14.64 9.43
CA ALA A 189 0.89 15.64 8.62
C ALA A 189 1.39 15.14 7.26
N GLY A 190 0.72 14.14 6.67
CA GLY A 190 1.09 13.54 5.39
C GLY A 190 2.25 12.55 5.44
N GLU A 191 2.61 12.06 6.63
CA GLU A 191 3.64 11.03 6.77
C GLU A 191 3.29 9.73 6.01
N SER A 192 4.33 9.02 5.56
CA SER A 192 4.19 7.70 4.96
C SER A 192 3.74 6.64 5.98
N LEU A 193 3.08 5.61 5.47
CA LEU A 193 2.51 4.49 6.21
C LEU A 193 3.27 3.20 5.91
N LEU A 194 3.55 2.39 6.94
CA LEU A 194 4.09 1.04 6.79
C LEU A 194 2.96 0.02 6.91
N LEU A 195 2.52 -0.52 5.78
CA LEU A 195 1.45 -1.50 5.71
C LEU A 195 2.03 -2.90 5.94
N ALA A 196 1.60 -3.57 7.01
CA ALA A 196 2.03 -4.92 7.34
C ALA A 196 1.57 -5.91 6.27
N GLY A 197 2.46 -6.79 5.86
CA GLY A 197 2.15 -7.88 4.96
C GLY A 197 2.88 -9.17 5.31
N CYS A 198 2.51 -10.23 4.60
CA CYS A 198 3.18 -11.52 4.63
C CYS A 198 3.30 -12.06 3.20
N TYR A 199 4.28 -12.92 2.96
CA TYR A 199 4.56 -13.42 1.62
C TYR A 199 4.88 -14.91 1.58
N GLN A 200 4.61 -15.52 0.44
CA GLN A 200 4.90 -16.93 0.16
C GLN A 200 5.61 -17.06 -1.18
N ALA A 201 6.19 -18.24 -1.43
CA ALA A 201 6.67 -18.57 -2.76
C ALA A 201 5.49 -18.66 -3.74
N GLY A 202 5.61 -18.02 -4.89
CA GLY A 202 4.73 -18.20 -6.05
C GLY A 202 5.45 -18.96 -7.17
N GLU A 203 4.76 -19.18 -8.29
CA GLU A 203 5.31 -19.94 -9.43
C GLU A 203 6.50 -19.24 -10.10
N GLU A 204 6.34 -17.95 -10.42
CA GLU A 204 7.39 -17.15 -11.07
C GLU A 204 8.14 -16.25 -10.09
N ARG A 205 7.47 -15.83 -9.02
CA ARG A 205 7.99 -14.90 -8.02
C ARG A 205 7.21 -15.03 -6.72
N ASP A 206 7.85 -14.62 -5.63
CA ASP A 206 7.17 -14.52 -4.35
C ASP A 206 5.94 -13.62 -4.44
N GLU A 207 4.88 -14.02 -3.75
CA GLU A 207 3.60 -13.33 -3.68
C GLU A 207 3.38 -12.80 -2.27
N PHE A 208 2.91 -11.58 -2.10
CA PHE A 208 2.61 -10.97 -0.81
C PHE A 208 1.14 -10.59 -0.66
N ALA A 209 0.63 -10.54 0.57
CA ALA A 209 -0.68 -10.04 0.91
C ALA A 209 -0.58 -9.00 2.03
N ILE A 210 -1.39 -7.95 1.96
CA ILE A 210 -1.47 -6.93 3.01
C ILE A 210 -2.40 -7.43 4.12
N LEU A 211 -1.98 -7.24 5.37
CA LEU A 211 -2.80 -7.53 6.54
C LEU A 211 -3.79 -6.40 6.78
N THR A 212 -4.98 -6.76 7.24
CA THR A 212 -6.07 -5.82 7.53
C THR A 212 -6.63 -6.09 8.91
N VAL A 213 -7.11 -5.04 9.57
CA VAL A 213 -7.74 -5.04 10.90
C VAL A 213 -9.11 -4.34 10.83
N GLY A 214 -9.87 -4.37 11.93
CA GLY A 214 -11.08 -3.55 12.04
C GLY A 214 -10.74 -2.06 11.89
N ALA A 215 -11.61 -1.32 11.20
CA ALA A 215 -11.44 0.12 11.01
C ALA A 215 -11.51 0.90 12.33
N ASP A 216 -10.71 1.95 12.43
CA ASP A 216 -10.80 2.96 13.47
C ASP A 216 -11.88 4.02 13.14
N GLN A 217 -12.03 5.03 14.00
CA GLN A 217 -13.03 6.09 13.82
C GLN A 217 -12.79 6.91 12.55
N THR A 218 -11.55 7.04 12.09
CA THR A 218 -11.20 7.78 10.88
C THR A 218 -11.65 7.02 9.63
N MET A 219 -11.45 5.70 9.61
CA MET A 219 -11.75 4.81 8.50
C MET A 219 -13.21 4.36 8.44
N LEU A 220 -13.88 4.16 9.59
CA LEU A 220 -15.23 3.60 9.68
C LEU A 220 -16.28 4.27 8.78
N PRO A 221 -16.31 5.60 8.59
CA PRO A 221 -17.24 6.24 7.66
C PRO A 221 -17.03 5.86 6.18
N VAL A 222 -15.87 5.30 5.84
CA VAL A 222 -15.47 4.92 4.48
C VAL A 222 -15.52 3.41 4.30
N HIS A 223 -14.93 2.63 5.23
CA HIS A 223 -14.88 1.18 5.16
C HIS A 223 -14.79 0.54 6.55
N GLU A 224 -15.32 -0.68 6.72
CA GLU A 224 -15.28 -1.45 7.98
C GLU A 224 -13.90 -2.06 8.32
N ARG A 225 -12.90 -1.87 7.46
CA ARG A 225 -11.55 -2.44 7.58
C ARG A 225 -10.54 -1.36 7.26
N MET A 226 -9.33 -1.53 7.78
CA MET A 226 -8.16 -0.73 7.42
C MET A 226 -6.93 -1.64 7.29
N PRO A 227 -5.86 -1.21 6.59
CA PRO A 227 -4.59 -1.91 6.63
C PRO A 227 -4.05 -1.99 8.06
N LEU A 228 -3.37 -3.07 8.39
CA LEU A 228 -2.59 -3.13 9.62
C LEU A 228 -1.35 -2.25 9.44
N ILE A 229 -1.32 -1.10 10.12
CA ILE A 229 -0.23 -0.13 10.03
C ILE A 229 0.74 -0.38 11.18
N ILE A 230 2.05 -0.41 10.87
CA ILE A 230 3.12 -0.64 11.85
C ILE A 230 3.86 0.66 12.11
N GLU A 231 4.10 0.95 13.39
CA GLU A 231 4.93 2.09 13.79
C GLU A 231 6.37 1.93 13.28
N LYS A 232 6.92 2.99 12.67
CA LYS A 232 8.27 2.98 12.06
C LYS A 232 9.37 2.54 13.04
N SER A 233 9.25 2.90 14.32
CA SER A 233 10.20 2.56 15.38
C SER A 233 10.25 1.03 15.67
N ARG A 234 9.14 0.32 15.43
CA ARG A 234 8.96 -1.12 15.70
C ARG A 234 8.95 -1.98 14.44
N ALA A 235 8.94 -1.37 13.26
CA ALA A 235 8.86 -2.02 11.95
C ALA A 235 9.94 -3.10 11.70
N TRP A 236 11.17 -2.87 12.15
CA TRP A 236 12.26 -3.84 12.03
C TRP A 236 11.99 -5.13 12.84
N GLU A 237 11.30 -5.04 13.97
CA GLU A 237 10.91 -6.21 14.78
C GLU A 237 9.85 -7.04 14.07
N TRP A 238 8.88 -6.38 13.44
CA TRP A 238 7.89 -7.04 12.60
C TRP A 238 8.56 -7.87 11.51
N LEU A 239 9.56 -7.34 10.83
CA LEU A 239 10.26 -8.08 9.78
C LEU A 239 11.09 -9.24 10.36
N LYS A 240 11.89 -8.98 11.42
CA LYS A 240 12.95 -9.90 11.87
C LYS A 240 12.50 -10.97 12.88
N ASP A 241 11.65 -10.62 13.86
CA ASP A 241 11.33 -11.51 14.98
C ASP A 241 9.90 -12.07 14.92
N GLY A 242 9.77 -13.25 14.31
CA GLY A 242 8.47 -13.92 14.15
C GLY A 242 7.78 -14.30 15.46
N ARG A 243 8.51 -14.35 16.58
CA ARG A 243 7.91 -14.61 17.91
C ARG A 243 7.11 -13.41 18.41
N LYS A 244 7.41 -12.20 17.91
CA LYS A 244 6.71 -10.97 18.27
C LYS A 244 5.48 -10.68 17.39
N THR A 245 5.28 -11.43 16.30
CA THR A 245 4.19 -11.22 15.33
C THR A 245 2.84 -11.02 16.00
N ALA A 246 2.47 -11.86 16.98
CA ALA A 246 1.17 -11.80 17.64
C ALA A 246 0.92 -10.44 18.33
N GLY A 247 1.95 -9.85 18.95
CA GLY A 247 1.85 -8.55 19.62
C GLY A 247 1.73 -7.35 18.69
N PHE A 248 1.76 -7.55 17.37
CA PHE A 248 1.46 -6.52 16.37
C PHE A 248 0.04 -6.62 15.80
N LEU A 249 -0.68 -7.72 16.07
CA LEU A 249 -2.02 -7.93 15.49
C LEU A 249 -3.12 -7.26 16.32
N GLU A 250 -2.76 -6.74 17.49
CA GLU A 250 -3.63 -6.11 18.47
C GLU A 250 -3.17 -4.66 18.69
N GLY A 251 -4.15 -3.76 18.85
CA GLY A 251 -3.91 -2.31 18.90
C GLY A 251 -3.27 -1.80 20.20
N PRO A 252 -3.01 -0.48 20.29
CA PRO A 252 -3.39 0.54 19.31
C PRO A 252 -2.51 0.55 18.05
N PHE A 253 -3.09 0.94 16.92
CA PHE A 253 -2.39 1.15 15.65
C PHE A 253 -2.07 2.65 15.47
N PRO A 254 -1.05 3.00 14.66
CA PRO A 254 -0.76 4.40 14.36
C PRO A 254 -1.98 5.15 13.80
N GLU A 255 -2.13 6.41 14.19
CA GLU A 255 -3.18 7.28 13.68
C GLU A 255 -3.03 7.50 12.17
N ILE A 256 -4.17 7.69 11.51
CA ILE A 256 -4.24 8.07 10.09
C ILE A 256 -5.05 9.34 9.93
N GLU A 257 -4.69 10.12 8.93
CA GLU A 257 -5.45 11.27 8.46
C GLU A 257 -6.25 10.88 7.21
N LYS A 258 -7.47 11.40 7.12
CA LYS A 258 -8.35 11.22 5.96
C LYS A 258 -8.50 12.56 5.23
N LYS A 259 -8.29 12.56 3.92
CA LYS A 259 -8.54 13.68 3.02
C LYS A 259 -9.56 13.29 1.95
N THR A 260 -10.33 14.26 1.48
CA THR A 260 -11.26 14.14 0.35
C THR A 260 -11.03 15.30 -0.60
N GLU A 261 -11.19 15.09 -1.91
CA GLU A 261 -11.13 16.18 -2.91
C GLU A 261 -12.33 17.12 -2.79
N TYR A 262 -13.40 16.66 -2.14
CA TYR A 262 -14.58 17.45 -1.84
C TYR A 262 -14.65 17.66 -0.33
N GLU A 263 -13.92 18.64 0.20
CA GLU A 263 -14.37 19.26 1.46
C GLU A 263 -15.72 19.92 1.14
N GLN A 264 -16.81 19.20 1.41
CA GLN A 264 -18.09 19.87 1.60
C GLN A 264 -17.85 20.88 2.72
N LEU A 265 -17.84 22.17 2.37
CA LEU A 265 -18.09 23.25 3.29
C LEU A 265 -19.40 22.88 3.99
N SER A 266 -19.31 22.33 5.20
CA SER A 266 -20.47 22.22 6.06
C SER A 266 -20.85 23.66 6.39
N PHE A 267 -21.80 24.20 5.62
CA PHE A 267 -22.45 25.45 5.98
C PHE A 267 -23.29 25.15 7.21
N SER A 268 -22.72 25.36 8.38
CA SER A 268 -23.46 25.53 9.62
C SER A 268 -24.19 26.88 9.56
N PHE A 269 -25.22 26.99 8.71
CA PHE A 269 -26.13 28.12 8.65
C PHE A 269 -27.56 27.62 8.48
N LEU A 270 -28.10 27.08 9.58
CA LEU A 270 -29.51 27.20 9.92
C LEU A 270 -29.58 27.26 11.46
N GLN A 271 -29.42 28.46 11.99
CA GLN A 271 -30.06 28.88 13.24
C GLN A 271 -31.31 29.68 12.88
#